data_AF-A0A2K3NVQ5-F1
#
_entry.id   AF-A0A2K3NVQ5-F1
#
_cell.length_a   1.000
_cell.length_b   1.000
_cell.length_c   1.000
_cell.angle_alpha   90.00
_cell.angle_beta   90.00
_cell.angle_gamma   90.00
#
_symmetry.space_group_name_H-M   'P 1'
#
loop_
_entity.id
_entity.type
_entity.pdbx_description
1 polymer ?
#
loop_
_entity_poly.entity_id
_entity_poly.type
_entity_poly.pdbx_seq_one_letter_code
_entity_poly.pdbx_strand_id
1 'polypeptide(L)'
;MVEMSCEEHDKAAAKSQFITHTIGRALAEMDIKNTPIDTKGFQTLVELKKPVMGCSFDLYSGLYVYNRFARQELENLEHALQKVKETLVQTMEEGQNPEKTES
;
A
#
# COMPACT_ATOMS: atom_id res chain seq x y z
N MET A 1 -8.07 -19.65 15.28
CA MET A 1 -8.55 -19.37 13.91
C MET A 1 -10.03 -19.06 13.98
N VAL A 2 -10.51 -18.14 13.14
CA VAL A 2 -11.94 -17.84 13.02
C VAL A 2 -12.50 -18.75 11.92
N GLU A 3 -13.62 -19.42 12.19
CA GLU A 3 -14.26 -20.32 11.23
C GLU A 3 -14.95 -19.53 10.11
N MET A 4 -14.62 -19.86 8.85
CA MET A 4 -15.18 -19.27 7.63
C MET A 4 -14.88 -20.17 6.43
N SER A 5 -15.55 -19.94 5.29
CA SER A 5 -15.23 -20.67 4.06
C SER A 5 -13.87 -20.26 3.47
N CYS A 6 -13.25 -21.12 2.67
CA CYS A 6 -12.00 -20.80 1.97
C CYS A 6 -12.15 -19.58 1.05
N GLU A 7 -13.30 -19.44 0.38
CA GLU A 7 -13.54 -18.29 -0.50
C GLU A 7 -13.64 -16.97 0.29
N GLU A 8 -14.34 -16.97 1.42
CA GLU A 8 -14.45 -15.78 2.28
C GLU A 8 -13.09 -15.41 2.88
N HIS A 9 -12.34 -16.43 3.32
CA HIS A 9 -10.96 -16.26 3.78
C HIS A 9 -10.11 -15.58 2.70
N ASP A 10 -10.11 -16.10 1.47
CA ASP A 10 -9.26 -15.57 0.41
C ASP A 10 -9.66 -14.15 -0.01
N LYS A 11 -10.97 -13.84 -0.05
CA LYS A 11 -11.45 -12.47 -0.26
C LYS A 11 -10.94 -11.52 0.83
N ALA A 12 -11.04 -11.92 2.10
CA ALA A 12 -10.59 -11.12 3.22
C ALA A 12 -9.06 -10.96 3.22
N ALA A 13 -8.32 -12.03 2.98
CA ALA A 13 -6.86 -12.05 2.94
C ALA A 13 -6.31 -11.20 1.79
N ALA A 14 -6.96 -11.21 0.61
CA ALA A 14 -6.59 -10.35 -0.51
C ALA A 14 -6.69 -8.86 -0.16
N LYS A 15 -7.75 -8.46 0.55
CA LYS A 15 -7.99 -7.07 0.96
C LYS A 15 -7.17 -6.61 2.15
N SER A 16 -6.62 -7.54 2.94
CA SER A 16 -5.92 -7.25 4.19
C SER A 16 -4.47 -7.70 4.15
N GLN A 17 -4.20 -9.00 4.33
CA GLN A 17 -2.85 -9.57 4.37
C GLN A 17 -2.05 -9.25 3.11
N PHE A 18 -2.61 -9.48 1.93
CA PHE A 18 -1.92 -9.26 0.66
C PHE A 18 -1.56 -7.77 0.45
N ILE A 19 -2.50 -6.85 0.73
CA ILE A 19 -2.23 -5.40 0.69
C ILE A 19 -1.16 -5.01 1.71
N THR A 20 -1.23 -5.54 2.93
CA THR A 20 -0.26 -5.25 4.00
C THR A 20 1.15 -5.68 3.60
N HIS A 21 1.29 -6.89 3.05
CA HIS A 21 2.58 -7.37 2.53
C HIS A 21 3.06 -6.53 1.33
N THR A 22 2.17 -6.16 0.42
CA THR A 22 2.52 -5.35 -0.76
C THR A 22 3.06 -3.99 -0.34
N ILE A 23 2.38 -3.29 0.58
CA ILE A 23 2.84 -2.01 1.13
C ILE A 23 4.19 -2.21 1.85
N GLY A 24 4.30 -3.20 2.74
CA GLY A 24 5.56 -3.45 3.45
C GLY A 24 6.74 -3.76 2.53
N ARG A 25 6.52 -4.48 1.42
CA ARG A 25 7.55 -4.75 0.40
C ARG A 25 7.92 -3.50 -0.39
N ALA A 26 6.94 -2.68 -0.79
CA ALA A 26 7.21 -1.41 -1.46
C ALA A 26 8.04 -0.47 -0.58
N LEU A 27 7.70 -0.38 0.72
CA LEU A 27 8.48 0.41 1.69
C LEU A 27 9.89 -0.17 1.90
N ALA A 28 10.05 -1.50 1.86
CA ALA A 28 11.36 -2.14 1.93
C ALA A 28 12.22 -1.82 0.72
N GLU A 29 11.63 -1.82 -0.49
CA GLU A 29 12.29 -1.44 -1.76
C GLU A 29 12.71 0.03 -1.77
N MET A 30 11.92 0.91 -1.18
CA MET A 30 12.28 2.32 -0.95
C MET A 30 13.43 2.50 0.06
N ASP A 31 13.88 1.44 0.73
CA ASP A 31 14.84 1.42 1.82
C ASP A 31 14.57 2.49 2.89
N ILE A 32 13.30 2.65 3.30
CA ILE A 32 12.94 3.62 4.33
C ILE A 32 13.65 3.30 5.65
N LYS A 33 14.06 4.35 6.36
CA LYS A 33 14.77 4.30 7.65
C LYS A 33 14.20 5.35 8.59
N ASN A 34 14.32 5.06 9.88
CA ASN A 34 13.99 6.04 10.91
C ASN A 34 14.81 7.33 10.72
N THR A 35 14.20 8.46 11.06
CA THR A 35 14.76 9.80 11.01
C THR A 35 14.68 10.46 12.39
N PRO A 36 15.43 11.56 12.63
CA PRO A 36 15.35 12.29 13.91
C PRO A 36 13.98 12.90 14.21
N ILE A 37 13.08 12.99 13.23
CA ILE A 37 11.77 13.65 13.34
C ILE A 37 10.62 12.69 13.04
N ASP A 38 10.82 11.39 13.25
CA ASP A 38 9.79 10.40 12.97
C ASP A 38 8.51 10.68 13.75
N THR A 39 7.40 10.69 13.01
CA THR A 39 6.08 10.61 13.63
C THR A 39 5.83 9.17 14.07
N LYS A 40 4.94 8.97 15.06
CA LYS A 40 4.51 7.62 15.46
C LYS A 40 3.97 6.80 14.28
N GLY A 41 3.29 7.45 13.33
CA GLY A 41 2.78 6.79 12.14
C GLY A 41 3.91 6.25 11.26
N PHE A 42 4.96 7.04 11.04
CA PHE A 42 6.10 6.59 10.24
C PHE A 42 6.91 5.49 10.93
N GLN A 43 7.06 5.55 12.26
CA GLN A 43 7.67 4.47 13.03
C GLN A 43 6.97 3.13 12.80
N THR A 44 5.62 3.11 12.81
CA THR A 44 4.83 1.91 12.48
C THR A 44 5.10 1.40 11.06
N LEU A 45 5.27 2.30 10.08
CA LEU A 45 5.60 1.92 8.70
C LEU A 45 7.01 1.32 8.58
N VAL A 46 7.99 1.87 9.29
CA VAL A 46 9.35 1.29 9.36
C VAL A 46 9.31 -0.08 10.04
N GLU A 47 8.51 -0.24 11.08
CA GLU A 47 8.33 -1.53 11.76
C GLU A 47 7.62 -2.57 10.89
N LEU A 48 6.71 -2.15 10.01
CA LEU A 48 6.02 -3.02 9.05
C LEU A 48 6.99 -3.75 8.10
N LYS A 49 8.19 -3.21 7.87
CA LYS A 49 9.26 -3.89 7.12
C LYS A 49 9.69 -5.21 7.78
N LYS A 50 9.71 -5.28 9.12
CA LYS A 50 10.33 -6.42 9.85
C LYS A 50 9.60 -7.75 9.60
N PRO A 51 8.27 -7.87 9.74
CA PRO A 51 7.57 -9.13 9.49
C PRO A 51 7.58 -9.54 8.01
N VAL A 52 7.56 -8.55 7.10
CA VAL A 52 7.53 -8.78 5.65
C VAL A 52 8.88 -9.27 5.12
N MET A 53 10.00 -8.78 5.67
CA MET A 53 11.34 -9.29 5.37
C MET A 53 11.59 -10.68 5.97
N GLY A 54 10.87 -11.05 7.03
CA GLY A 54 10.90 -12.41 7.59
C GLY A 54 10.16 -13.45 6.73
N CYS A 55 9.33 -13.00 5.79
CA CYS A 55 8.60 -13.86 4.85
C CYS A 55 9.36 -13.97 3.53
N SER A 56 9.64 -15.21 3.08
CA SER A 56 10.27 -15.43 1.77
C SER A 56 9.47 -14.77 0.64
N PHE A 57 10.15 -14.44 -0.44
CA PHE A 57 9.48 -13.92 -1.62
C PHE A 57 8.45 -14.93 -2.15
N ASP A 58 8.77 -16.22 -2.12
CA ASP A 58 7.86 -17.30 -2.56
C ASP A 58 6.54 -17.30 -1.78
N LEU A 59 6.58 -17.07 -0.46
CA LEU A 59 5.36 -16.99 0.35
C LEU A 59 4.47 -15.82 -0.09
N TYR A 60 5.08 -14.65 -0.35
CA TYR A 60 4.34 -13.50 -0.85
C TYR A 60 3.82 -13.71 -2.27
N SER A 61 4.64 -14.28 -3.16
CA SER A 61 4.24 -14.63 -4.52
C SER A 61 3.05 -15.58 -4.49
N GLY A 62 3.03 -16.53 -3.55
CA GLY A 62 1.90 -17.42 -3.34
C GLY A 62 0.59 -16.71 -2.98
N LEU A 63 0.65 -15.65 -2.15
CA LEU A 63 -0.52 -14.82 -1.82
C LEU A 63 -1.14 -14.14 -3.05
N TYR A 64 -0.35 -13.90 -4.10
CA TYR A 64 -0.83 -13.31 -5.35
C TYR A 64 -1.27 -14.39 -6.36
N VAL A 65 -0.39 -15.35 -6.62
CA VAL A 65 -0.57 -16.37 -7.67
C VAL A 65 -1.74 -17.29 -7.37
N TYR A 66 -1.94 -17.68 -6.11
CA TYR A 66 -2.96 -18.66 -5.73
C TYR A 66 -4.25 -18.05 -5.18
N ASN A 67 -4.29 -16.74 -4.91
CA ASN A 67 -5.51 -16.05 -4.50
C ASN A 67 -6.09 -15.25 -5.67
N ARG A 68 -7.17 -15.76 -6.27
CA ARG A 68 -7.83 -15.12 -7.43
C ARG A 68 -8.31 -13.69 -7.18
N PHE A 69 -8.48 -13.27 -5.93
CA PHE A 69 -8.91 -11.91 -5.58
C PHE A 69 -7.74 -10.92 -5.46
N ALA A 70 -6.51 -11.40 -5.27
CA ALA A 70 -5.35 -10.54 -5.04
C ALA A 70 -5.03 -9.61 -6.22
N ARG A 71 -5.27 -10.07 -7.46
CA ARG A 71 -5.05 -9.25 -8.66
C ARG A 71 -5.85 -7.95 -8.63
N GLN A 72 -7.15 -8.05 -8.36
CA GLN A 72 -8.01 -6.87 -8.32
C GLN A 72 -7.60 -5.92 -7.20
N GLU A 73 -7.17 -6.44 -6.05
CA GLU A 73 -6.74 -5.60 -4.94
C GLU A 73 -5.40 -4.89 -5.22
N LEU A 74 -4.50 -5.52 -5.98
CA LEU A 74 -3.30 -4.83 -6.47
C LEU A 74 -3.65 -3.67 -7.41
N GLU A 75 -4.52 -3.91 -8.39
CA GLU A 75 -5.00 -2.89 -9.32
C GLU A 75 -5.72 -1.74 -8.58
N ASN A 76 -6.50 -2.05 -7.55
CA ASN A 76 -7.15 -1.06 -6.69
C ASN A 76 -6.12 -0.18 -5.96
N LEU A 77 -5.06 -0.78 -5.41
CA LEU A 77 -4.00 -0.07 -4.71
C LEU A 77 -3.24 0.87 -5.65
N GLU A 78 -2.88 0.39 -6.84
CA GLU A 78 -2.20 1.18 -7.86
C GLU A 78 -3.04 2.39 -8.30
N HIS A 79 -4.32 2.16 -8.61
CA HIS A 79 -5.22 3.22 -9.01
C HIS A 79 -5.44 4.25 -7.90
N ALA A 80 -5.57 3.82 -6.64
CA ALA A 80 -5.69 4.72 -5.51
C ALA A 80 -4.44 5.61 -5.35
N LEU A 81 -3.24 5.03 -5.45
CA LEU A 81 -1.99 5.79 -5.37
C LEU A 81 -1.85 6.79 -6.52
N GLN A 82 -2.20 6.37 -7.74
CA GLN A 82 -2.17 7.24 -8.92
C GLN A 82 -3.14 8.42 -8.77
N LYS A 83 -4.36 8.18 -8.28
CA LYS A 83 -5.34 9.25 -8.03
C LYS A 83 -4.85 10.26 -6.99
N VAL A 84 -4.22 9.80 -5.90
CA VAL A 84 -3.60 10.69 -4.89
C VAL A 84 -2.52 11.56 -5.54
N LYS A 85 -1.66 10.97 -6.37
CA LYS A 85 -0.63 11.70 -7.12
C LYS A 85 -1.24 12.76 -8.04
N GLU A 86 -2.27 12.42 -8.80
CA GLU A 86 -2.95 13.35 -9.71
C GLU A 86 -3.52 14.56 -8.96
N THR A 87 -4.19 14.34 -7.83
CA THR A 87 -4.69 15.43 -6.99
C THR A 87 -3.57 16.34 -6.51
N LEU A 88 -2.43 15.79 -6.07
CA LEU A 88 -1.28 16.58 -5.63
C LEU A 88 -0.70 17.45 -6.75
N VAL A 89 -0.59 16.91 -7.97
CA VAL A 89 -0.08 17.65 -9.14
C VAL A 89 -1.05 18.76 -9.53
N GLN A 90 -2.35 18.48 -9.57
CA GLN A 90 -3.38 19.48 -9.89
C GLN A 90 -3.37 20.64 -8.88
N THR A 91 -3.32 20.35 -7.58
CA THR A 91 -3.25 21.40 -6.55
C THR A 91 -1.99 22.26 -6.67
N MET A 92 -0.86 21.68 -7.08
CA MET A 92 0.37 22.43 -7.33
C MET A 92 0.23 23.38 -8.54
N GLU A 93 -0.37 22.90 -9.64
CA GLU A 93 -0.58 23.69 -10.86
C GLU A 93 -1.55 24.87 -10.62
N GLU A 94 -2.60 24.65 -9.82
CA GLU A 94 -3.55 25.70 -9.44
C GLU A 94 -2.91 26.78 -8.56
N GLY A 95 -2.10 26.38 -7.56
CA GLY A 95 -1.38 27.31 -6.70
C GLY A 95 -0.30 28.13 -7.41
N GLN A 96 0.17 27.66 -8.57
CA GLN A 96 1.14 28.35 -9.42
C GLN A 96 0.50 29.27 -10.47
N ASN A 97 -0.84 29.26 -10.61
CA ASN A 97 -1.55 30.09 -11.59
C ASN A 97 -2.45 31.13 -10.89
N PRO A 98 -1.90 32.28 -10.46
CA PRO A 98 -2.62 33.26 -9.64
C PRO A 98 -3.80 33.96 -10.35
N GLU A 99 -3.98 33.78 -11.66
CA GLU A 99 -5.01 34.48 -12.46
C GLU A 99 -6.41 33.86 -12.42
N LYS A 100 -6.66 32.75 -11.70
CA LYS A 100 -8.00 32.11 -11.64
C LYS A 100 -8.81 32.39 -10.37
N THR A 101 -8.30 33.20 -9.44
CA THR A 101 -8.99 33.46 -8.15
C THR A 101 -9.89 34.70 -8.19
N GLU A 102 -9.93 35.44 -9.30
CA GLU A 102 -10.82 36.60 -9.46
C GLU A 102 -11.61 36.51 -10.78
N SER A 103 -12.79 35.87 -10.72
CA SER A 103 -13.92 36.07 -11.65
C SER A 103 -15.22 35.63 -10.99
#